data_AF-A0A1G7RFV0-F1
#
_entry.id   AF-A0A1G7RFV0-F1
#
_cell.length_a   1.000
_cell.length_b   1.000
_cell.length_c   1.000
_cell.angle_alpha   90.00
_cell.angle_beta   90.00
_cell.angle_gamma   90.00
#
_symmetry.space_group_name_H-M   'P 1'
#
loop_
_entity.id
_entity.type
_entity.pdbx_description
1 polymer ?
#
loop_
_entity_poly.entity_id
_entity_poly.type
_entity_poly.pdbx_seq_one_letter_code
_entity_poly.pdbx_strand_id
1 'polypeptide(L)' 'MTFPVRVEVIDPELDEVIRDTGRCEIDYHSPAGRGWLQGQIMSRLLSGLALKITPLARPRPDPKTGARR' A
#
# COMPACT_ATOMS: atom_id res chain seq x y z
N MET A 1 -6.30 -7.88 14.18
CA MET A 1 -6.84 -6.61 13.63
C MET A 1 -5.89 -6.16 12.54
N THR A 2 -6.40 -5.85 11.34
CA THR A 2 -5.57 -5.30 10.24
C THR A 2 -5.64 -3.79 10.27
N PHE A 3 -4.56 -3.07 9.94
CA PHE A 3 -4.63 -1.62 9.73
C PHE A 3 -4.30 -1.36 8.26
N PRO A 4 -5.31 -1.49 7.39
CA PRO A 4 -5.09 -1.38 5.97
C PRO A 4 -4.71 0.06 5.61
N VAL A 5 -3.62 0.21 4.87
CA VAL A 5 -3.26 1.45 4.20
C VAL A 5 -3.36 1.23 2.69
N ARG A 6 -3.82 2.25 1.97
CA ARG A 6 -3.72 2.30 0.52
C ARG A 6 -2.44 3.03 0.16
N VAL A 7 -1.61 2.39 -0.64
CA VAL A 7 -0.37 2.93 -1.19
C VAL A 7 -0.63 3.24 -2.65
N GLU A 8 -0.47 4.50 -3.02
CA GLU A 8 -0.58 4.98 -4.40
C GLU A 8 0.77 5.49 -4.90
N VAL A 9 1.16 5.13 -6.12
CA VAL A 9 2.36 5.67 -6.78
C VAL A 9 1.94 6.85 -7.64
N ILE A 10 2.55 8.00 -7.40
CA ILE A 10 2.25 9.27 -8.05
C ILE A 10 3.47 9.69 -8.86
N ASP A 11 3.25 10.09 -10.10
CA ASP A 11 4.23 10.86 -10.87
C ASP A 11 4.13 12.33 -10.45
N PRO A 12 5.15 12.90 -9.76
CA PRO A 12 5.07 14.27 -9.29
C PRO A 12 5.12 15.32 -10.40
N GLU A 13 5.60 14.98 -11.60
CA GLU A 13 5.61 15.89 -12.74
C GLU A 13 4.22 16.02 -13.38
N LEU A 14 3.45 14.92 -13.35
CA LEU A 14 2.10 14.85 -13.92
C LEU A 14 0.97 15.02 -12.88
N ASP A 15 1.29 14.89 -11.58
CA ASP A 15 0.34 14.78 -10.47
C ASP A 15 -0.70 13.66 -10.68
N GLU A 16 -0.30 12.59 -11.37
CA GLU A 16 -1.18 11.48 -11.73
C GLU A 16 -0.79 10.17 -11.02
N VAL A 17 -1.81 9.38 -10.65
CA VAL A 17 -1.62 8.02 -10.13
C VAL A 17 -1.32 7.08 -11.29
N ILE A 18 -0.17 6.39 -11.23
CA ILE A 18 0.23 5.41 -12.24
C ILE A 18 -0.64 4.15 -12.08
N ARG A 19 -1.70 4.01 -12.86
CA ARG A 19 -2.76 3.01 -12.64
C ARG A 19 -2.29 1.54 -12.64
N ASP A 20 -1.28 1.22 -13.44
CA ASP A 20 -0.86 -0.18 -13.65
C ASP A 20 0.00 -0.74 -12.52
N THR A 21 0.66 0.12 -11.74
CA THR A 21 1.50 -0.30 -10.60
C THR A 21 1.27 0.50 -9.33
N GLY A 22 0.41 1.49 -9.38
CA GLY A 22 0.34 2.59 -8.42
C GLY A 22 -0.87 2.54 -7.52
N ARG A 23 -1.46 1.37 -7.25
CA ARG A 23 -2.43 1.24 -6.15
C ARG A 23 -2.42 -0.16 -5.54
N CYS A 24 -2.09 -0.24 -4.25
CA CYS A 24 -2.16 -1.47 -3.46
C CYS A 24 -2.73 -1.19 -2.08
N GLU A 25 -3.53 -2.11 -1.53
CA GLU A 25 -3.93 -2.07 -0.12
C GLU A 25 -3.10 -3.11 0.65
N ILE A 26 -2.40 -2.68 1.70
CA ILE A 26 -1.57 -3.54 2.54
C ILE A 26 -1.94 -3.38 4.01
N ASP A 27 -1.70 -4.39 4.82
CA ASP A 27 -1.72 -4.24 6.28
C ASP A 27 -0.33 -3.83 6.78
N TYR A 28 -0.19 -2.58 7.22
CA TYR A 28 1.08 -2.02 7.67
C TYR A 28 1.64 -2.72 8.93
N HIS A 29 0.81 -3.31 9.79
CA HIS A 29 1.32 -4.03 10.97
C HIS A 29 1.76 -5.46 10.67
N SER A 30 1.47 -5.99 9.47
CA SER A 30 1.99 -7.27 9.04
C SER A 30 3.46 -7.18 8.57
N PRO A 31 4.34 -8.14 8.90
CA PRO A 31 5.70 -8.16 8.38
C PRO A 31 5.76 -8.12 6.84
N ALA A 32 4.85 -8.84 6.17
CA ALA A 32 4.74 -8.86 4.72
C ALA A 32 4.36 -7.48 4.15
N GLY A 33 3.38 -6.79 4.74
CA GLY A 33 2.97 -5.45 4.32
C GLY A 33 4.09 -4.42 4.50
N ARG A 34 4.84 -4.48 5.61
CA ARG A 34 6.02 -3.62 5.80
C ARG A 34 7.10 -3.87 4.76
N GLY A 35 7.45 -5.13 4.53
CA GLY A 35 8.47 -5.49 3.54
C GLY A 35 8.10 -5.03 2.14
N TRP A 36 6.83 -5.21 1.75
CA TRP A 36 6.33 -4.74 0.46
C TRP A 36 6.40 -3.21 0.34
N LEU A 37 5.95 -2.46 1.36
CA LEU A 37 6.01 -0.99 1.36
C LEU A 37 7.45 -0.47 1.26
N GLN A 38 8.37 -1.07 2.01
CA GLN A 38 9.79 -0.71 1.95
C GLN A 38 10.36 -0.92 0.53
N GLY A 39 10.01 -2.03 -0.12
CA GLY A 39 10.39 -2.30 -1.51
C GLY A 39 9.86 -1.24 -2.48
N GLN A 40 8.60 -0.80 -2.31
CA GLN A 40 8.06 0.31 -3.10
C GLN A 40 8.80 1.62 -2.85
N ILE A 41 9.04 1.99 -1.58
CA ILE A 41 9.76 3.23 -1.26
C ILE A 41 11.14 3.25 -1.93
N MET A 42 11.91 2.16 -1.82
CA MET A 42 13.23 2.08 -2.44
C MET A 42 13.16 2.12 -3.97
N SER A 43 12.23 1.38 -4.58
CA SER A 43 12.09 1.34 -6.04
C SER A 43 11.64 2.69 -6.62
N ARG A 44 10.76 3.42 -5.94
CA ARG A 44 10.14 4.64 -6.48
C ARG A 44 10.98 5.89 -6.24
N LEU A 45 11.68 5.98 -5.10
CA LEU A 45 12.64 7.06 -4.84
C LEU A 45 13.73 7.13 -5.93
N LEU A 46 14.24 5.99 -6.38
CA LEU A 46 15.26 5.93 -7.44
C LEU A 46 14.72 6.29 -8.83
N SER A 47 13.41 6.30 -9.01
CA SER A 47 12.74 6.63 -10.28
C SER A 47 12.12 8.03 -10.29
N GLY A 48 12.33 8.85 -9.24
CA GLY A 48 11.73 10.18 -9.14
C GLY A 48 10.22 10.17 -8.87
N LEU A 49 9.66 9.03 -8.46
CA LEU A 49 8.22 8.87 -8.21
C LEU A 49 7.89 9.06 -6.73
N ALA A 50 6.71 9.59 -6.45
CA ALA A 50 6.19 9.79 -5.11
C ALA A 50 5.27 8.63 -4.67
N LEU A 51 5.11 8.47 -3.36
CA LEU A 51 4.16 7.54 -2.75
C LEU A 51 3.17 8.30 -1.87
N LYS A 52 1.87 8.08 -2.11
CA LYS A 52 0.80 8.54 -1.23
C LYS A 52 0.30 7.37 -0.41
N ILE A 53 0.40 7.49 0.90
CA ILE A 53 -0.05 6.47 1.86
C ILE A 53 -1.29 7.00 2.55
N THR A 54 -2.44 6.39 2.28
CA THR A 54 -3.73 6.77 2.86
C THR A 54 -4.18 5.70 3.84
N PRO A 55 -4.31 6.00 5.15
CA PRO A 55 -4.94 5.09 6.09
C PRO A 55 -6.38 4.81 5.65
N LEU A 56 -6.75 3.53 5.54
CA LEU A 56 -8.13 3.15 5.26
C LEU A 56 -8.87 3.01 6.60
N ALA A 57 -9.96 3.77 6.76
CA ALA A 57 -10.72 3.76 7.99
C ALA A 57 -11.30 2.36 8.28
N ARG A 58 -11.14 1.95 9.54
CA ARG A 58 -11.58 0.71 10.21
C ARG A 58 -10.63 -0.48 10.10
N PRO A 59 -10.29 -1.11 11.25
CA PRO A 59 -9.71 -2.44 11.23
C PRO A 59 -10.62 -3.39 10.49
N ARG A 60 -10.14 -3.99 9.39
CA ARG A 60 -10.89 -5.05 8.72
C ARG A 60 -10.65 -6.36 9.50
N PRO A 61 -11.69 -7.21 9.67
CA PRO A 61 -11.47 -8.56 10.15
C PRO A 61 -10.45 -9.25 9.25
N ASP A 62 -9.51 -9.97 9.85
CA ASP A 62 -8.47 -10.68 9.11
C ASP A 62 -9.15 -11.69 8.17
N PRO A 63 -8.87 -11.68 6.86
CA PRO A 63 -9.44 -12.64 5.92
C PRO A 63 -9.15 -14.10 6.31
N LYS A 64 -8.10 -14.38 7.09
CA LYS A 64 -7.79 -15.73 7.61
C LYS A 64 -8.78 -16.23 8.66
N THR A 65 -9.54 -15.34 9.30
CA THR A 65 -10.58 -15.73 10.28
C THR A 65 -11.95 -16.03 9.65
N GLY A 66 -12.12 -15.82 8.33
CA GLY A 66 -13.41 -16.00 7.65
C GLY A 66 -13.58 -17.30 6.85
N ALA A 67 -12.51 -18.08 6.62
CA ALA A 67 -12.55 -19.30 5.83
C ALA A 67 -12.70 -20.57 6.68
N ARG A 68 -13.78 -20.63 7.46
CA ARG A 68 -14.35 -21.89 7.98
C ARG A 68 -15.87 -21.80 7.89
N ARG A 69 -16.40 -22.17 6.73
CA ARG A 69 -17.73 -22.76 6.59
C ARG A 69 -17.63 -23.89 5.59
#